data_AF-A0A2P2QV26-F1
#
_entry.id   AF-A0A2P2QV26-F1
#
_cell.length_a   1.000
_cell.length_b   1.000
_cell.length_c   1.000
_cell.angle_alpha   90.00
_cell.angle_beta   90.00
_cell.angle_gamma   90.00
#
_symmetry.space_group_name_H-M   'P 1'
#
loop_
_entity.id
_entity.type
_entity.pdbx_description
1 polymer ?
#
loop_
_entity_poly.entity_id
_entity_poly.type
_entity_poly.pdbx_seq_one_letter_code
_entity_poly.pdbx_strand_id
1 'polypeptide(L)'
;MATMPDKAVGIDLGTTYSCVAAWVNDRVEITPNDRGNRTTTSYVAFTDTEGLIGDAAKNLVAINPENTFFDAKRLIGRRFSEPSVKSDFKHWPFKVVPGPNDEPMIVVSCKGEEKMFSPEDISAKVLG
;
A
#
# COMPACT_ATOMS: atom_id res chain seq x y z
N MET A 1 36.16 4.25 -5.54
CA MET A 1 34.73 4.04 -5.25
C MET A 1 33.99 5.28 -5.73
N ALA A 2 33.15 5.17 -6.75
CA ALA A 2 32.30 6.28 -7.16
C ALA A 2 31.19 6.43 -6.10
N THR A 3 31.16 7.56 -5.40
CA THR A 3 30.03 7.95 -4.57
C THR A 3 28.84 8.15 -5.50
N MET A 4 27.76 7.37 -5.34
CA MET A 4 26.52 7.74 -6.00
C MET A 4 26.15 9.15 -5.54
N PRO A 5 25.83 10.08 -6.44
CA PRO A 5 25.34 11.39 -6.01
C PRO A 5 24.11 11.18 -5.13
N ASP A 6 24.02 11.93 -4.03
CA ASP A 6 22.86 11.92 -3.13
C ASP A 6 21.63 12.45 -3.89
N LYS A 7 20.99 11.57 -4.65
CA LYS A 7 19.74 11.87 -5.36
C LYS A 7 18.61 11.78 -4.35
N ALA A 8 17.99 12.93 -4.05
CA ALA A 8 16.79 12.99 -3.24
C ALA A 8 15.55 12.73 -4.10
N VAL A 9 14.59 11.99 -3.54
CA VAL A 9 13.24 11.82 -4.09
C VAL A 9 12.20 12.35 -3.09
N GLY A 10 11.18 13.00 -3.61
CA GLY A 10 9.97 13.36 -2.87
C GLY A 10 8.88 12.34 -3.17
N ILE A 11 8.27 11.77 -2.14
CA ILE A 11 7.18 10.80 -2.28
C ILE A 11 5.94 11.36 -1.59
N ASP A 12 4.86 11.49 -2.35
CA ASP A 12 3.52 11.65 -1.79
C ASP A 12 2.88 10.26 -1.69
N LEU A 13 2.83 9.72 -0.48
CA LEU A 13 2.12 8.48 -0.18
C LEU A 13 0.66 8.82 0.12
N GLY A 14 -0.18 8.92 -0.90
CA GLY A 14 -1.60 9.20 -0.75
C GLY A 14 -2.43 7.98 -0.35
N THR A 15 -3.71 8.21 -0.06
CA THR A 15 -4.64 7.14 0.33
C THR A 15 -5.03 6.25 -0.85
N THR A 16 -5.25 6.84 -2.03
CA THR A 16 -5.71 6.14 -3.24
C THR A 16 -4.67 6.17 -4.36
N TYR A 17 -3.91 7.24 -4.46
CA TYR A 17 -2.83 7.40 -5.42
C TYR A 17 -1.60 7.92 -4.71
N SER A 18 -0.44 7.42 -5.13
CA SER A 18 0.88 7.87 -4.72
C SER A 18 1.62 8.47 -5.91
N CYS A 19 2.56 9.37 -5.63
CA CYS A 19 3.36 10.06 -6.62
C CYS A 19 4.83 10.10 -6.16
N VAL A 20 5.76 10.02 -7.10
CA VAL A 20 7.19 10.19 -6.84
C VAL A 20 7.74 11.28 -7.75
N ALA A 21 8.56 12.15 -7.18
CA ALA A 21 9.24 13.22 -7.88
C ALA A 21 10.74 13.19 -7.54
N ALA A 22 11.58 13.55 -8.50
CA ALA A 22 13.01 13.71 -8.30
C ALA A 22 13.44 15.13 -8.67
N TRP A 23 14.47 15.65 -8.00
CA TRP A 23 15.15 16.86 -8.43
C TRP A 23 16.23 16.51 -9.45
N VAL A 24 16.01 16.88 -10.72
CA VAL A 24 16.90 16.55 -11.84
C VAL A 24 17.04 17.77 -12.73
N ASN A 25 18.25 18.14 -13.13
CA ASN A 25 18.54 19.30 -13.99
C ASN A 25 17.92 20.61 -13.48
N ASP A 26 18.12 20.91 -12.19
CA ASP A 26 17.64 22.12 -11.51
C ASP A 26 16.12 22.34 -11.59
N ARG A 27 15.35 21.24 -11.70
CA ARG A 27 13.89 21.26 -11.64
C ARG A 27 13.33 20.00 -10.97
N VAL A 28 12.07 20.11 -10.53
CA VAL A 28 11.28 18.96 -10.08
C VAL A 28 10.73 18.23 -11.29
N GLU A 29 10.97 16.92 -11.37
CA GLU A 29 10.38 16.03 -12.38
C GLU A 29 9.53 14.96 -11.70
N ILE A 30 8.27 14.83 -12.11
CA ILE A 30 7.41 13.72 -11.70
C ILE A 30 7.80 12.48 -12.49
N THR A 31 8.17 11.40 -11.79
CA THR A 31 8.59 10.15 -12.41
C THR A 31 7.36 9.34 -12.82
N PRO A 32 7.20 9.01 -14.12
CA PRO A 32 6.13 8.10 -14.54
C PRO A 32 6.44 6.66 -14.12
N ASN A 33 5.39 5.87 -13.87
CA ASN A 33 5.51 4.43 -13.68
C ASN A 33 5.76 3.69 -15.01
N ASP A 34 5.88 2.37 -14.95
CA ASP A 34 6.13 1.47 -16.09
C ASP A 34 5.09 1.57 -17.22
N ARG A 35 3.91 2.13 -16.95
CA ARG A 35 2.83 2.39 -17.91
C ARG A 35 2.78 3.83 -18.41
N GLY A 36 3.69 4.69 -17.96
CA GLY A 36 3.71 6.11 -18.31
C GLY A 36 2.82 7.01 -17.43
N ASN A 37 2.14 6.46 -16.42
CA ASN A 37 1.28 7.24 -15.52
C ASN A 37 2.13 7.98 -14.48
N ARG A 38 1.80 9.24 -14.20
CA ARG A 38 2.51 10.07 -13.20
C ARG A 38 2.08 9.85 -11.76
N THR A 39 1.10 8.97 -11.56
CA THR A 39 0.62 8.54 -10.25
C THR A 39 0.38 7.04 -10.31
N THR A 40 0.65 6.34 -9.22
CA THR A 40 0.39 4.91 -9.06
C THR A 40 -0.69 4.72 -8.02
N THR A 41 -1.65 3.83 -8.25
CA THR A 41 -2.69 3.54 -7.26
C THR A 41 -2.09 2.90 -6.00
N SER A 42 -2.55 3.30 -4.82
CA SER A 42 -2.04 2.82 -3.52
C SER A 42 -2.71 1.49 -3.14
N TYR A 43 -2.67 0.54 -4.07
CA TYR A 43 -3.28 -0.78 -3.96
C TYR A 43 -2.20 -1.85 -3.88
N VAL A 44 -2.41 -2.85 -3.03
CA VAL A 44 -1.55 -4.03 -2.93
C VAL A 44 -2.45 -5.25 -2.97
N ALA A 45 -2.19 -6.19 -3.86
CA ALA A 45 -2.91 -7.46 -3.91
C ALA A 45 -1.93 -8.61 -3.72
N PHE A 46 -2.36 -9.65 -2.99
CA PHE A 46 -1.60 -10.87 -2.87
C PHE A 46 -2.29 -11.98 -3.63
N THR A 47 -1.53 -12.68 -4.45
CA THR A 47 -1.96 -13.90 -5.13
C THR A 47 -1.16 -15.08 -4.56
N ASP A 48 -1.43 -16.29 -5.04
CA ASP A 48 -0.64 -17.45 -4.66
C ASP A 48 0.81 -17.38 -5.19
N THR A 49 1.08 -16.61 -6.25
CA THR A 49 2.40 -16.59 -6.89
C THR A 49 3.21 -15.37 -6.51
N GLU A 50 2.58 -14.21 -6.36
CA GLU A 50 3.27 -12.95 -6.20
C GLU A 50 2.43 -11.88 -5.49
N GLY A 51 3.10 -10.82 -5.04
CA GLY A 51 2.44 -9.58 -4.63
C GLY A 51 2.37 -8.62 -5.82
N LEU A 52 1.20 -8.07 -6.08
CA LEU A 52 0.95 -7.05 -7.10
C LEU A 52 0.74 -5.69 -6.43
N ILE A 53 1.16 -4.63 -7.10
CA ILE A 53 1.05 -3.24 -6.63
C ILE A 53 0.41 -2.39 -7.72
N GLY A 54 -0.25 -1.30 -7.34
CA GLY A 54 -0.74 -0.32 -8.29
C GLY A 54 -1.91 -0.84 -9.12
N ASP A 55 -1.93 -0.45 -10.40
CA ASP A 55 -3.07 -0.73 -11.27
C ASP A 55 -3.27 -2.23 -11.48
N ALA A 56 -2.19 -3.02 -11.40
CA ALA A 56 -2.28 -4.48 -11.44
C ALA A 56 -3.07 -5.03 -10.23
N ALA A 57 -2.81 -4.51 -9.03
CA ALA A 57 -3.57 -4.87 -7.83
C ALA A 57 -5.01 -4.36 -7.88
N LYS A 58 -5.23 -3.10 -8.31
CA LYS A 58 -6.57 -2.50 -8.41
C LYS A 58 -7.50 -3.29 -9.34
N ASN A 59 -6.97 -3.86 -10.41
CA ASN A 59 -7.75 -4.68 -11.34
C ASN A 59 -8.25 -5.99 -10.71
N LEU A 60 -7.65 -6.44 -9.59
CA LEU A 60 -8.07 -7.63 -8.89
C LEU A 60 -9.15 -7.39 -7.83
N VAL A 61 -9.52 -6.13 -7.52
CA VAL A 61 -10.53 -5.85 -6.47
C VAL A 61 -11.85 -6.58 -6.74
N ALA A 62 -12.27 -6.71 -8.00
CA ALA A 62 -13.52 -7.40 -8.33
C ALA A 62 -13.42 -8.94 -8.31
N ILE A 63 -12.21 -9.50 -8.37
CA ILE A 63 -11.95 -10.94 -8.56
C ILE A 63 -11.40 -11.59 -7.28
N ASN A 64 -10.52 -10.89 -6.58
CA ASN A 64 -9.85 -11.30 -5.36
C ASN A 64 -9.94 -10.17 -4.29
N PRO A 65 -11.16 -9.78 -3.90
CA PRO A 65 -11.38 -8.62 -3.02
C PRO A 65 -10.77 -8.82 -1.63
N GLU A 66 -10.80 -10.03 -1.08
CA GLU A 66 -10.33 -10.33 0.28
C GLU A 66 -8.81 -10.21 0.45
N ASN A 67 -8.05 -10.38 -0.64
CA ASN A 67 -6.60 -10.24 -0.65
C ASN A 67 -6.12 -9.00 -1.45
N THR A 68 -7.01 -8.05 -1.72
CA THR A 68 -6.68 -6.79 -2.39
C THR A 68 -6.94 -5.61 -1.45
N PHE A 69 -5.85 -4.97 -1.04
CA PHE A 69 -5.80 -3.96 0.02
C PHE A 69 -5.66 -2.57 -0.56
N PHE A 70 -6.38 -1.64 0.04
CA PHE A 70 -6.38 -0.21 -0.26
C PHE A 70 -6.68 0.56 1.01
N ASP A 71 -6.55 1.89 0.97
CA ASP A 71 -6.82 2.77 2.11
C ASP A 71 -5.96 2.48 3.36
N ALA A 72 -4.81 1.80 3.20
CA ALA A 72 -3.89 1.49 4.31
C ALA A 72 -3.51 2.73 5.14
N LYS A 73 -3.38 3.90 4.47
CA LYS A 73 -3.13 5.20 5.12
C LYS A 73 -4.16 5.58 6.19
N ARG A 74 -5.40 5.07 6.12
CA ARG A 74 -6.44 5.31 7.14
C ARG A 74 -6.17 4.57 8.44
N LEU A 75 -5.38 3.49 8.39
CA LEU A 75 -5.08 2.61 9.52
C LEU A 75 -3.74 2.90 10.19
N ILE A 76 -2.79 3.51 9.48
CA ILE A 76 -1.46 3.81 10.01
C ILE A 76 -1.58 4.63 11.31
N GLY A 77 -0.88 4.17 12.35
CA GLY A 77 -0.85 4.84 13.66
C GLY A 77 -2.17 4.84 14.44
N ARG A 78 -3.18 4.09 13.99
CA ARG A 78 -4.47 3.94 14.68
C ARG A 78 -4.51 2.64 15.50
N ARG A 79 -5.45 2.56 16.44
CA ARG A 79 -5.78 1.32 17.15
C ARG A 79 -6.99 0.62 16.54
N PHE A 80 -6.96 -0.70 16.51
CA PHE A 80 -8.07 -1.57 16.10
C PHE A 80 -9.34 -1.29 16.90
N SER A 81 -9.21 -0.97 18.20
CA SER A 81 -10.35 -0.67 19.07
C SER A 81 -11.04 0.66 18.78
N GLU A 82 -10.43 1.59 18.03
CA GLU A 82 -10.98 2.92 17.76
C GLU A 82 -12.32 2.86 17.01
N PRO A 83 -13.35 3.63 17.44
CA PRO A 83 -14.66 3.62 16.78
C PRO A 83 -14.63 3.99 15.30
N SER A 84 -13.78 4.96 14.91
CA SER A 84 -13.60 5.35 13.50
C SER A 84 -13.04 4.21 12.66
N VAL A 85 -12.04 3.50 13.19
CA VAL A 85 -11.42 2.34 12.51
C VAL A 85 -12.42 1.20 12.36
N LYS A 86 -13.22 0.91 13.41
CA LYS A 86 -14.29 -0.10 13.33
C LYS A 86 -15.39 0.25 12.33
N SER A 87 -15.66 1.54 12.10
CA SER A 87 -16.58 1.97 11.06
C SER A 87 -15.99 1.76 9.66
N ASP A 88 -14.69 1.98 9.48
CA ASP A 88 -14.01 1.78 8.20
C ASP A 88 -14.02 0.30 7.78
N PHE A 89 -13.85 -0.64 8.73
CA PHE A 89 -13.91 -2.09 8.47
C PHE A 89 -15.19 -2.56 7.78
N LYS A 90 -16.32 -1.87 7.98
CA LYS A 90 -17.60 -2.23 7.35
C LYS A 90 -17.62 -2.00 5.85
N HIS A 91 -16.68 -1.22 5.33
CA HIS A 91 -16.60 -0.84 3.92
C HIS A 91 -15.51 -1.60 3.18
N TRP A 92 -14.72 -2.42 3.88
CA TRP A 92 -13.64 -3.17 3.27
C TRP A 92 -14.01 -4.63 3.08
N PRO A 93 -13.62 -5.22 1.94
CA PRO A 93 -13.88 -6.64 1.70
C PRO A 93 -12.87 -7.56 2.40
N PHE A 94 -11.79 -7.00 2.94
CA PHE A 94 -10.70 -7.76 3.55
C PHE A 94 -10.78 -7.76 5.08
N LYS A 95 -10.24 -8.83 5.67
CA LYS A 95 -10.27 -9.07 7.12
C LYS A 95 -9.18 -8.28 7.82
N VAL A 96 -9.57 -7.58 8.88
CA VAL A 96 -8.65 -6.91 9.82
C VAL A 96 -8.87 -7.49 11.21
N VAL A 97 -7.79 -7.78 11.93
CA VAL A 97 -7.79 -8.35 13.29
C VAL A 97 -6.92 -7.50 14.22
N PRO A 98 -7.13 -7.52 15.54
CA PRO A 98 -6.24 -6.83 16.47
C PRO A 98 -4.89 -7.54 16.56
N GLY A 99 -3.81 -6.76 16.54
CA GLY A 99 -2.46 -7.19 16.87
C GLY A 99 -2.21 -7.19 18.38
N PRO A 100 -0.99 -7.58 18.82
CA PRO A 100 -0.64 -7.71 20.23
C PRO A 100 -0.78 -6.42 21.06
N ASN A 101 -0.62 -5.25 20.42
CA ASN A 101 -0.69 -3.93 21.02
C ASN A 101 -1.93 -3.14 20.58
N ASP A 102 -2.99 -3.84 20.14
CA ASP A 102 -4.23 -3.27 19.60
C ASP A 102 -4.02 -2.46 18.30
N GLU A 103 -2.95 -2.72 17.56
CA GLU A 103 -2.76 -2.25 16.20
C GLU A 103 -3.65 -3.06 15.22
N PRO A 104 -4.25 -2.44 14.19
CA PRO A 104 -5.00 -3.17 13.18
C PRO A 104 -4.05 -3.99 12.30
N MET A 105 -4.27 -5.30 12.20
CA MET A 105 -3.50 -6.21 11.36
C MET A 105 -4.36 -6.74 10.21
N ILE A 106 -3.87 -6.59 9.00
CA ILE A 106 -4.53 -7.05 7.78
C ILE A 106 -4.23 -8.54 7.59
N VAL A 107 -5.27 -9.36 7.41
CA VAL A 107 -5.13 -10.80 7.18
C VAL A 107 -5.14 -11.08 5.68
N VAL A 108 -4.13 -11.81 5.23
CA VAL A 108 -3.95 -12.27 3.85
C VAL A 108 -4.02 -13.78 3.85
N SER A 109 -4.78 -14.37 2.94
CA SER A 109 -4.76 -15.81 2.69
C SER A 109 -4.03 -16.09 1.38
N CYS A 110 -2.93 -16.84 1.46
CA CYS A 110 -2.10 -17.19 0.31
C CYS A 110 -1.74 -18.68 0.40
N LYS A 111 -2.09 -19.47 -0.62
CA LYS A 111 -1.92 -20.94 -0.63
C LYS A 111 -2.50 -21.67 0.59
N GLY A 112 -3.56 -21.14 1.18
CA GLY A 112 -4.18 -21.69 2.39
C GLY A 112 -3.43 -21.36 3.69
N GLU A 113 -2.37 -20.56 3.65
CA GLU A 113 -1.72 -19.99 4.83
C GLU A 113 -2.25 -18.57 5.09
N GLU A 114 -2.65 -18.30 6.33
CA GLU A 114 -2.93 -16.93 6.77
C GLU A 114 -1.63 -16.23 7.17
N LYS A 115 -1.44 -15.02 6.64
CA LYS A 115 -0.36 -14.10 7.01
C LYS A 115 -0.95 -12.78 7.46
N MET A 116 -0.29 -12.14 8.41
CA MET A 116 -0.71 -10.85 8.95
C MET A 116 0.28 -9.77 8.54
N PHE A 117 -0.22 -8.63 8.08
CA PHE A 117 0.58 -7.47 7.71
C PHE A 117 0.07 -6.24 8.45
N SER A 118 0.98 -5.41 8.92
CA SER A 118 0.63 -4.09 9.43
C SER A 118 0.26 -3.13 8.28
N PRO A 119 -0.49 -2.05 8.54
CA PRO A 119 -0.73 -0.98 7.57
C PRO A 119 0.58 -0.38 7.03
N GLU A 120 1.62 -0.35 7.87
CA GLU A 120 2.97 0.07 7.55
C GLU A 120 3.63 -0.90 6.55
N ASP A 121 3.46 -2.21 6.70
CA ASP A 121 3.97 -3.20 5.73
C ASP A 121 3.30 -3.04 4.36
N ILE A 122 1.99 -2.81 4.33
CA ILE A 122 1.26 -2.53 3.08
C ILE A 122 1.76 -1.24 2.44
N SER A 123 1.97 -0.20 3.25
CA SER A 123 2.50 1.09 2.78
C SER A 123 3.92 0.95 2.27
N ALA A 124 4.77 0.15 2.92
CA ALA A 124 6.13 -0.15 2.48
C ALA A 124 6.15 -0.85 1.12
N LYS A 125 5.17 -1.73 0.83
CA LYS A 125 5.02 -2.34 -0.50
C LYS A 125 4.69 -1.30 -1.58
N VAL A 126 3.91 -0.27 -1.26
CA VAL A 126 3.63 0.84 -2.21
C VAL A 126 4.88 1.70 -2.46
N LEU A 127 5.82 1.74 -1.51
CA LEU A 127 7.06 2.51 -1.59
C LEU A 127 8.24 1.75 -2.22
N GLY A 128 8.13 0.41 -2.36
CA GLY A 128 9.22 -0.48 -2.76
C GLY A 128 9.39 -0.69 -4.25
#